data_AF-A0A8S9XTY1-F1
#
_entry.id   AF-A0A8S9XTY1-F1
#
_cell.length_a   1.000
_cell.length_b   1.000
_cell.length_c   1.000
_cell.angle_alpha   90.00
_cell.angle_beta   90.00
_cell.angle_gamma   90.00
#
_symmetry.space_group_name_H-M   'P 1'
#
loop_
_entity.id
_entity.type
_entity.pdbx_description
1 polymer ?
#
loop_
_entity_poly.entity_id
_entity_poly.type
_entity_poly.pdbx_seq_one_letter_code
_entity_poly.pdbx_strand_id
1 'polypeptide(L)'
;MNLASVYLMGCFLCLLDGTNSFANFWYSEVKSPSAAERRLFHQALRLVRPPIKSHKLMTLYKKFFIVETGYKAYFLATNRTLCYIKWREWPLGYETLSGFSCDHQKAT
;
A
#
# COMPACT_ATOMS: atom_id res chain seq x y z
N MET A 1 -5.67 42.55 11.63
CA MET A 1 -5.55 41.07 11.54
C MET A 1 -4.07 40.75 11.43
N ASN A 2 -3.48 40.17 12.48
CA ASN A 2 -2.03 40.01 12.62
C ASN A 2 -1.50 38.81 11.80
N LEU A 3 -0.47 39.05 10.98
CA LEU A 3 0.21 38.03 10.15
C LEU A 3 0.71 36.82 10.95
N ALA A 4 1.00 37.00 12.24
CA ALA A 4 1.50 35.94 13.12
C ALA A 4 0.52 34.76 13.30
N SER A 5 -0.80 34.99 13.25
CA SER A 5 -1.78 33.90 13.39
C SER A 5 -1.86 33.02 12.15
N VAL A 6 -1.51 33.53 10.96
CA VAL A 6 -1.52 32.74 9.71
C VAL A 6 -0.30 31.81 9.66
N TYR A 7 0.84 32.24 10.21
CA TYR A 7 2.07 31.42 10.25
C TYR A 7 1.98 30.24 11.23
N LEU A 8 1.34 30.43 12.39
CA LEU A 8 1.12 29.35 13.36
C LEU A 8 0.17 28.26 12.82
N MET A 9 -0.82 28.64 12.02
CA MET A 9 -1.73 27.70 11.36
C MET A 9 -1.05 26.92 10.22
N GLY A 10 -0.12 27.57 9.50
CA GLY A 10 0.72 26.91 8.50
C GLY A 10 1.66 25.86 9.08
N CYS A 11 2.28 26.13 10.24
CA CYS A 11 3.16 25.15 10.90
C CYS A 11 2.41 23.95 11.53
N PHE A 12 1.17 24.14 11.99
CA PHE A 12 0.36 23.01 12.49
C PHE A 12 -0.04 22.05 11.36
N LEU A 13 -0.21 22.56 10.14
CA LEU A 13 -0.41 21.73 8.94
C LEU A 13 0.88 21.03 8.50
N CYS A 14 2.06 21.65 8.68
CA CYS A 14 3.35 20.99 8.40
C CYS A 14 3.69 19.87 9.41
N LEU A 15 3.23 19.98 10.66
CA LEU A 15 3.40 18.91 11.66
C LEU A 15 2.42 17.74 11.48
N LEU A 16 1.34 17.92 10.70
CA LEU A 16 0.46 16.83 10.23
C LEU A 16 0.95 16.16 8.94
N ASP A 17 1.88 16.81 8.22
CA ASP A 17 2.47 16.29 6.98
C ASP A 17 3.62 15.29 7.24
N GLY A 18 4.19 15.31 8.46
CA GLY A 18 5.39 14.53 8.80
C GLY A 18 5.17 13.11 9.34
N THR A 19 3.98 12.75 9.84
CA THR A 19 3.84 11.47 10.57
C THR A 19 2.50 10.72 10.41
N ASN A 20 1.50 11.22 9.67
CA ASN A 20 0.20 10.53 9.57
C ASN A 20 -0.65 10.78 8.31
N SER A 21 -0.05 11.15 7.18
CA SER A 21 -0.77 11.34 5.89
C SER A 21 -0.30 10.30 4.87
N PHE A 22 -0.65 9.01 4.94
CA PHE A 22 -1.99 8.47 4.73
C PHE A 22 -2.84 9.26 3.71
N ALA A 23 -2.30 9.55 2.54
CA ALA A 23 -3.12 9.88 1.37
C ALA A 23 -3.96 8.66 0.92
N ASN A 24 -5.02 8.38 1.69
CA ASN A 24 -6.08 7.40 1.45
C ASN A 24 -7.12 7.88 0.41
N PHE A 25 -6.97 9.06 -0.20
CA PHE A 25 -8.03 9.68 -0.98
C PHE A 25 -8.44 8.96 -2.28
N TRP A 26 -7.77 7.87 -2.67
CA TRP A 26 -8.02 7.24 -3.96
C TRP A 26 -7.94 5.71 -3.97
N TYR A 27 -7.61 5.06 -2.85
CA TYR A 27 -7.61 3.61 -2.76
C TYR A 27 -8.89 3.15 -2.10
N SER A 28 -9.71 2.42 -2.83
CA SER A 28 -10.91 1.78 -2.30
C SER A 28 -10.56 0.38 -1.80
N GLU A 29 -11.02 0.04 -0.61
CA GLU A 29 -10.90 -1.33 -0.11
C GLU A 29 -11.76 -2.27 -0.96
N VAL A 30 -11.16 -3.37 -1.39
CA VAL A 30 -11.84 -4.45 -2.11
C VAL A 30 -12.45 -5.38 -1.08
N LYS A 31 -13.74 -5.16 -0.80
CA LYS A 31 -14.51 -6.08 0.06
C LYS A 31 -14.69 -7.41 -0.68
N SER A 32 -14.23 -8.49 -0.06
CA SER A 32 -14.27 -9.86 -0.63
C SER A 32 -13.55 -9.99 -1.99
N PRO A 33 -12.20 -9.98 -2.03
CA PRO A 33 -11.43 -10.06 -3.27
C PRO A 33 -11.80 -11.25 -4.14
N SER A 34 -12.09 -10.98 -5.41
CA SER A 34 -12.40 -11.96 -6.44
C SER A 34 -11.23 -12.92 -6.71
N ALA A 35 -11.51 -14.03 -7.40
CA ALA A 35 -10.45 -14.95 -7.81
C ALA A 35 -9.38 -14.28 -8.70
N ALA A 36 -9.78 -13.31 -9.54
CA ALA A 36 -8.88 -12.55 -10.39
C ALA A 36 -7.95 -11.64 -9.56
N GLU A 37 -8.51 -10.91 -8.60
CA GLU A 37 -7.71 -10.03 -7.73
C GLU A 37 -6.74 -10.79 -6.84
N ARG A 38 -7.15 -11.97 -6.36
CA ARG A 38 -6.24 -12.88 -5.63
C ARG A 38 -5.10 -13.35 -6.52
N ARG A 39 -5.38 -13.70 -7.78
CA ARG A 39 -4.34 -14.11 -8.75
C ARG A 39 -3.34 -12.97 -9.01
N LEU A 40 -3.82 -11.74 -9.23
CA LEU A 40 -2.96 -10.57 -9.40
C LEU A 40 -2.07 -10.34 -8.18
N PHE A 41 -2.62 -10.44 -6.97
CA PHE A 41 -1.82 -10.38 -5.75
C PHE A 41 -0.74 -11.48 -5.69
N HIS A 42 -1.08 -12.72 -6.06
CA HIS A 42 -0.10 -13.80 -6.12
C HIS A 42 0.99 -13.57 -7.20
N GLN A 43 0.65 -12.95 -8.33
CA GLN A 43 1.60 -12.58 -9.38
C GLN A 43 2.55 -11.48 -8.88
N ALA A 44 2.00 -10.42 -8.29
CA ALA A 44 2.78 -9.33 -7.71
C ALA A 44 3.78 -9.82 -6.64
N LEU A 45 3.40 -10.80 -5.81
CA LEU A 45 4.31 -11.38 -4.82
C LEU A 45 5.53 -12.08 -5.43
N ARG A 46 5.45 -12.56 -6.68
CA ARG A 46 6.61 -13.15 -7.38
C ARG A 46 7.67 -12.10 -7.73
N LEU A 47 7.30 -10.83 -7.76
CA LEU A 47 8.23 -9.71 -8.01
C LEU A 47 9.06 -9.36 -6.77
N VAL A 48 8.63 -9.79 -5.58
CA VAL A 48 9.34 -9.54 -4.33
C VAL A 48 10.57 -10.45 -4.20
N ARG A 49 11.69 -9.88 -3.77
CA ARG A 49 12.91 -10.64 -3.43
C ARG A 49 13.32 -10.34 -1.98
N PRO A 50 13.57 -11.38 -1.15
CA PRO A 50 13.41 -12.81 -1.44
C PRO A 50 11.93 -13.20 -1.64
N PRO A 51 11.65 -14.27 -2.42
CA PRO A 51 10.28 -14.68 -2.72
C PRO A 51 9.56 -15.20 -1.48
N ILE A 52 8.31 -14.77 -1.28
CA ILE A 52 7.46 -15.20 -0.16
C ILE A 52 6.59 -16.37 -0.64
N LYS A 53 6.83 -17.55 -0.08
CA LYS A 53 6.17 -18.80 -0.51
C LYS A 53 4.80 -19.03 0.13
N SER A 54 4.59 -18.56 1.36
CA SER A 54 3.34 -18.77 2.09
C SER A 54 2.90 -17.49 2.78
N HIS A 55 1.63 -17.18 2.57
CA HIS A 55 1.05 -15.91 2.95
C HIS A 55 -0.48 -16.01 3.02
N LYS A 56 -1.08 -15.15 3.82
CA LYS A 56 -2.53 -14.99 3.93
C LYS A 56 -2.88 -13.54 3.63
N LEU A 57 -3.60 -13.29 2.54
CA LEU A 57 -4.12 -11.96 2.20
C LEU A 57 -5.09 -11.52 3.30
N MET A 58 -4.83 -10.36 3.90
CA MET A 58 -5.66 -9.78 4.95
C MET A 58 -6.59 -8.72 4.37
N THR A 59 -6.01 -7.76 3.65
CA THR A 59 -6.75 -6.63 3.08
C THR A 59 -6.17 -6.28 1.72
N LEU A 60 -7.04 -5.96 0.77
CA LEU A 60 -6.66 -5.49 -0.56
C LEU A 60 -7.31 -4.15 -0.82
N TYR A 61 -6.53 -3.23 -1.37
CA TYR A 61 -6.97 -1.93 -1.82
C TYR A 61 -6.64 -1.77 -3.29
N LYS A 62 -7.54 -1.10 -4.01
CA LYS A 62 -7.42 -0.84 -5.44
C LYS A 62 -7.67 0.64 -5.73
N LYS A 63 -6.91 1.18 -6.68
CA LYS A 63 -7.06 2.53 -7.21
C LYS A 63 -7.03 2.46 -8.73
N PHE A 64 -8.04 2.99 -9.38
CA PHE A 64 -8.05 3.14 -10.83
C PHE A 64 -7.49 4.50 -11.24
N PHE A 65 -6.58 4.50 -12.19
CA PHE A 65 -6.19 5.68 -12.97
C PHE A 65 -6.53 5.44 -14.45
N ILE A 66 -6.54 6.50 -15.26
CA ILE A 66 -6.84 6.43 -16.69
C ILE A 66 -5.83 5.52 -17.43
N VAL A 67 -4.58 5.51 -16.96
CA VAL A 67 -3.46 4.83 -17.63
C VAL A 67 -2.86 3.69 -16.83
N GLU A 68 -3.27 3.45 -15.58
CA GLU A 68 -2.75 2.37 -14.75
C GLU A 68 -3.74 2.02 -13.64
N THR A 69 -3.65 0.80 -13.12
CA THR A 69 -4.36 0.40 -11.90
C THR A 69 -3.37 0.16 -10.77
N GLY A 70 -3.49 0.92 -9.69
CA GLY A 70 -2.68 0.74 -8.49
C GLY A 70 -3.33 -0.24 -7.54
N TYR A 71 -2.53 -1.13 -6.96
CA TYR A 71 -2.97 -2.05 -5.90
C TYR A 71 -2.08 -1.90 -4.68
N LYS A 72 -2.69 -2.14 -3.52
CA LYS A 72 -1.99 -2.22 -2.23
C LYS A 72 -2.60 -3.36 -1.44
N ALA A 73 -1.79 -4.32 -1.01
CA ALA A 73 -2.25 -5.44 -0.20
C ALA A 73 -1.47 -5.51 1.12
N TYR A 74 -2.18 -5.84 2.19
CA TYR A 74 -1.61 -6.27 3.45
C TYR A 74 -1.81 -7.77 3.59
N PHE A 75 -0.77 -8.48 4.00
CA PHE A 75 -0.81 -9.92 4.13
C PHE A 75 0.08 -10.39 5.27
N LEU A 76 -0.28 -11.52 5.86
CA LEU A 76 0.51 -12.18 6.88
C LEU A 76 1.43 -13.20 6.21
N ALA A 77 2.75 -13.06 6.35
CA ALA A 77 3.70 -14.10 5.96
C ALA A 77 3.68 -15.28 6.95
N THR A 78 4.23 -16.44 6.55
CA THR A 78 4.20 -17.68 7.35
C THR A 78 4.71 -17.53 8.78
N ASN A 79 5.72 -16.69 8.98
CA ASN A 79 6.32 -16.37 10.28
C ASN A 79 5.48 -15.38 11.12
N ARG A 80 4.20 -15.18 10.78
CA ARG A 80 3.30 -14.18 11.38
C ARG A 80 3.77 -12.73 11.23
N THR A 81 4.72 -12.48 10.33
CA THR A 81 5.11 -11.11 10.00
C THR A 81 4.03 -10.46 9.15
N LEU A 82 3.58 -9.29 9.57
CA LEU A 82 2.70 -8.45 8.76
C LEU A 82 3.55 -7.78 7.68
N CYS A 83 3.14 -7.96 6.43
CA CYS A 83 3.79 -7.35 5.28
C CYS A 83 2.78 -6.56 4.47
N TYR A 84 3.29 -5.60 3.70
CA TYR A 84 2.52 -4.94 2.67
C TYR A 84 3.27 -4.98 1.34
N ILE A 85 2.50 -4.98 0.26
CA ILE A 85 2.98 -4.86 -1.10
C ILE A 85 2.14 -3.83 -1.86
N LYS A 86 2.80 -3.03 -2.70
CA LYS A 86 2.19 -2.10 -3.64
C LYS A 86 2.70 -2.41 -5.03
N TRP A 87 1.79 -2.54 -5.98
CA TRP A 87 2.14 -2.75 -7.38
C TRP A 87 1.19 -1.98 -8.29
N ARG A 88 1.61 -1.79 -9.53
CA ARG A 88 0.82 -1.14 -10.57
C ARG A 88 0.68 -2.07 -11.76
N GLU A 89 -0.52 -2.09 -12.32
CA GLU A 89 -0.87 -2.81 -13.54
C GLU A 89 -1.07 -1.78 -14.66
N TRP A 90 -0.26 -1.89 -15.71
CA TRP A 90 -0.30 -1.02 -16.88
C TRP A 90 -1.22 -1.60 -17.97
N PRO A 91 -1.69 -0.78 -18.93
CA PRO A 91 -2.42 -1.27 -20.09
C PRO A 91 -1.47 -2.21 -20.82
N LEU A 92 -1.95 -3.40 -21.22
CA LEU A 92 -1.17 -4.56 -21.70
C LEU A 92 -0.71 -5.56 -20.62
N GLY A 93 -1.09 -5.39 -19.35
CA GLY A 93 -0.90 -6.40 -18.31
C GLY A 93 0.51 -6.45 -17.73
N TYR A 94 1.32 -5.40 -17.95
CA TYR A 94 2.62 -5.26 -17.31
C TYR A 94 2.45 -4.89 -15.83
N GLU A 95 3.10 -5.63 -14.94
CA GLU A 95 3.08 -5.39 -13.51
C GLU A 95 4.41 -4.80 -13.03
N THR A 96 4.36 -3.76 -12.21
CA THR A 96 5.56 -3.16 -11.62
C THR A 96 5.41 -3.06 -10.11
N LEU A 97 6.42 -3.52 -9.38
CA LEU A 97 6.50 -3.35 -7.94
C LEU A 97 6.79 -1.88 -7.63
N SER A 98 5.94 -1.25 -6.83
CA SER A 98 6.09 0.16 -6.43
C SER A 98 6.37 0.33 -4.94
N GLY A 99 6.30 -0.74 -4.17
CA GLY A 99 6.69 -0.76 -2.76
C GLY A 99 6.49 -2.12 -2.13
N PHE A 100 7.35 -2.46 -1.19
CA PHE A 100 7.25 -3.68 -0.41
C PHE A 100 7.92 -3.44 0.94
N SER A 101 7.28 -3.88 2.02
CA SER A 101 7.90 -3.92 3.35
C SER A 101 7.26 -5.02 4.18
N CYS A 102 8.04 -5.55 5.10
CA CYS A 102 7.56 -6.41 6.17
C CYS A 102 7.93 -5.76 7.49
N ASP A 103 6.99 -5.71 8.43
CA ASP A 103 7.30 -5.30 9.80
C ASP A 103 8.24 -6.35 10.38
N HIS A 104 9.54 -6.05 10.40
CA HIS A 104 10.44 -6.79 11.26
C HIS A 104 9.97 -6.50 12.69
N GLN A 105 9.19 -7.41 13.28
CA GLN A 105 9.09 -7.49 14.72
C GLN A 105 10.54 -7.61 15.20
N LYS A 106 11.09 -6.50 15.72
CA LYS A 106 12.33 -6.54 16.48
C LYS A 106 12.07 -7.57 17.57
N ALA A 107 12.74 -8.71 17.49
CA ALA A 107 12.80 -9.64 18.59
C ALA A 107 13.41 -8.87 19.77
N THR A 108 12.57 -8.55 20.75
CA THR A 108 12.98 -8.22 22.12
C THR A 108 13.30 -9.50 22.85
#